data_AF-A0A925ZC19-F1
#
_entry.id   AF-A0A925ZC19-F1
#
_cell.length_a   1.000
_cell.length_b   1.000
_cell.length_c   1.000
_cell.angle_alpha   90.00
_cell.angle_beta   90.00
_cell.angle_gamma   90.00
#
_symmetry.space_group_name_H-M   'P 1'
#
loop_
_entity.id
_entity.type
_entity.pdbx_description
1 polymer ?
#
loop_
_entity_poly.entity_id
_entity_poly.type
_entity_poly.pdbx_seq_one_letter_code
_entity_poly.pdbx_strand_id
1 'polypeptide(L)'
;MFEDEKIDFIQSIPEGDSLLVIWVRLLTLAGKCNESGYIFLAETIPYTEEALSYKFKKSVNVVKLALLTFQNLNMIETNQKGIHLMNWRKHQSLDVLDKIREKEQARVRKQIQRE
;
A
#
# COMPACT_ATOMS: atom_id res chain seq x y z
N MET A 1 -8.84 -9.77 3.28
CA MET A 1 -7.45 -9.55 3.75
C MET A 1 -7.04 -10.69 4.68
N PHE A 2 -7.72 -10.90 5.80
CA PHE A 2 -7.36 -11.94 6.78
C PHE A 2 -7.63 -13.39 6.35
N GLU A 3 -8.41 -13.60 5.29
CA GLU A 3 -8.63 -14.91 4.67
C GLU A 3 -7.51 -15.29 3.66
N ASP A 4 -6.49 -14.44 3.50
CA ASP A 4 -5.38 -14.68 2.56
C ASP A 4 -4.33 -15.59 3.22
N GLU A 5 -3.97 -16.70 2.57
CA GLU A 5 -2.99 -17.67 3.07
C GLU A 5 -1.61 -17.06 3.38
N LYS A 6 -1.21 -16.01 2.65
CA LYS A 6 0.05 -15.31 2.92
C LYS A 6 -0.04 -14.49 4.20
N ILE A 7 -1.22 -13.95 4.50
CA ILE A 7 -1.46 -13.22 5.75
C ILE A 7 -1.46 -14.18 6.93
N ASP A 8 -2.10 -15.35 6.80
CA ASP A 8 -2.03 -16.41 7.80
C ASP A 8 -0.58 -16.84 8.08
N PHE A 9 0.20 -17.07 7.01
CA PHE A 9 1.63 -17.36 7.14
C PHE A 9 2.41 -16.24 7.85
N ILE A 10 2.18 -14.97 7.49
CA ILE A 10 2.82 -13.81 8.15
C ILE A 10 2.48 -13.75 9.65
N GLN A 11 1.25 -14.08 10.04
CA GLN A 11 0.87 -14.08 11.45
C GLN A 11 1.50 -15.23 12.25
N SER A 12 1.92 -16.30 11.57
CA SER A 12 2.57 -17.47 12.20
C SER A 12 4.05 -17.27 12.56
N ILE A 13 4.73 -16.28 11.98
CA ILE A 13 6.17 -16.03 12.21
C ILE A 13 6.43 -15.07 13.37
N PRO A 14 7.63 -15.08 13.97
CA PRO A 14 8.02 -14.05 14.96
C PRO A 14 7.82 -12.65 14.38
N GLU A 15 7.35 -11.72 15.22
CA GLU A 15 6.97 -10.35 14.81
C GLU A 15 5.76 -10.29 13.84
N GLY A 16 4.97 -11.36 13.70
CA GLY A 16 3.85 -11.43 12.76
C GLY A 16 2.88 -10.24 12.82
N ASP A 17 2.50 -9.80 14.03
CA ASP A 17 1.65 -8.61 14.22
C ASP A 17 2.35 -7.32 13.73
N SER A 18 3.65 -7.18 14.00
CA SER A 18 4.43 -6.04 13.51
C SER A 18 4.49 -6.03 11.98
N LEU A 19 4.70 -7.19 11.37
CA LEU A 19 4.74 -7.36 9.91
C LEU A 19 3.37 -7.05 9.30
N LEU A 20 2.29 -7.59 9.85
CA LEU A 20 0.93 -7.30 9.41
C LEU A 20 0.63 -5.80 9.46
N VAL A 21 1.02 -5.11 10.54
CA VAL A 21 0.86 -3.64 10.64
C VAL A 21 1.66 -2.92 9.56
N ILE A 22 2.89 -3.36 9.26
CA ILE A 22 3.70 -2.78 8.18
C ILE A 22 3.02 -3.01 6.83
N TRP A 23 2.48 -4.22 6.58
CA TRP A 23 1.75 -4.53 5.35
C TRP A 23 0.56 -3.60 5.14
N VAL A 24 -0.30 -3.46 6.16
CA VAL A 24 -1.45 -2.53 6.11
C VAL A 24 -0.98 -1.09 5.85
N ARG A 25 0.11 -0.65 6.50
CA ARG A 25 0.67 0.68 6.26
C ARG A 25 1.17 0.85 4.82
N LEU A 26 1.82 -0.14 4.22
CA LEU A 26 2.22 -0.11 2.81
C LEU A 26 1.01 0.00 1.87
N LEU A 27 -0.05 -0.78 2.10
CA LEU A 27 -1.30 -0.66 1.35
C LEU A 27 -1.88 0.76 1.43
N THR A 28 -1.88 1.37 2.63
CA THR A 28 -2.37 2.75 2.78
C THR A 28 -1.47 3.78 2.09
N LEU A 29 -0.16 3.53 1.96
CA LEU A 29 0.74 4.44 1.23
C LEU A 29 0.51 4.38 -0.27
N ALA A 30 0.41 3.18 -0.84
CA ALA A 30 0.11 3.03 -2.25
C ALA A 30 -1.27 3.61 -2.64
N GLY A 31 -2.26 3.45 -1.75
CA GLY A 31 -3.57 4.10 -1.91
C GLY A 31 -3.52 5.63 -1.91
N LYS A 32 -2.46 6.24 -1.34
CA LYS A 32 -2.24 7.70 -1.40
C LYS A 32 -1.45 8.11 -2.64
N CYS A 33 -0.48 7.30 -3.06
CA CYS A 33 0.32 7.58 -4.25
C CYS A 33 -0.51 7.48 -5.54
N ASN A 34 -1.61 6.71 -5.55
CA ASN A 34 -2.51 6.52 -6.71
C ASN A 34 -1.79 6.07 -8.00
N GLU A 35 -0.57 5.56 -7.89
CA GLU A 35 0.32 5.20 -9.00
C GLU A 35 0.35 3.68 -9.16
N SER A 36 -0.80 3.06 -9.40
CA SER A 36 -0.94 1.62 -9.68
C SER A 36 -0.29 0.65 -8.67
N GLY A 37 -0.07 1.06 -7.42
CA GLY A 37 0.53 0.22 -6.38
C GLY A 37 1.99 0.56 -6.06
N TYR A 38 2.55 1.59 -6.66
CA TYR A 38 3.88 2.10 -6.31
C TYR A 38 3.87 2.93 -5.03
N ILE A 39 4.95 2.79 -4.25
CA ILE A 39 5.21 3.50 -3.01
C ILE A 39 6.60 4.16 -3.10
N PHE A 40 6.62 5.49 -3.00
CA PHE A 40 7.81 6.34 -3.00
C PHE A 40 7.57 7.58 -2.12
N LEU A 41 8.64 8.17 -1.57
CA LEU A 41 8.59 9.30 -0.66
C LEU A 41 8.21 10.59 -1.39
N ALA A 42 8.79 10.78 -2.58
CA ALA A 42 8.46 11.79 -3.58
C ALA A 42 8.56 11.11 -4.97
N GLU A 43 8.01 11.70 -6.04
CA GLU A 43 7.89 11.05 -7.37
C GLU A 43 9.16 10.37 -7.89
N THR A 44 10.33 10.80 -7.40
CA THR A 44 11.66 10.29 -7.78
C THR A 44 12.48 9.69 -6.63
N ILE A 45 11.98 9.71 -5.38
CA ILE A 45 12.73 9.28 -4.20
C ILE A 45 12.10 8.00 -3.62
N PRO A 46 12.72 6.82 -3.79
CA PRO A 46 12.21 5.59 -3.19
C PRO A 46 12.33 5.65 -1.66
N TYR A 47 11.43 4.96 -0.95
CA TYR A 47 11.55 4.82 0.49
C TYR A 47 12.74 3.90 0.84
N THR A 48 13.62 4.36 1.73
CA THR A 48 14.62 3.50 2.36
C THR A 48 14.03 2.81 3.60
N GLU A 49 14.72 1.77 4.06
CA GLU A 49 14.34 1.03 5.27
C GLU A 49 14.33 1.94 6.51
N GLU A 50 15.28 2.89 6.61
CA GLU A 50 15.36 3.88 7.67
C GLU A 50 14.19 4.86 7.62
N ALA A 51 13.83 5.34 6.42
CA ALA A 51 12.70 6.22 6.23
C ALA A 51 11.37 5.54 6.61
N LEU A 52 11.21 4.26 6.23
CA LEU A 52 10.06 3.44 6.62
C LEU A 52 10.05 3.17 8.13
N SER A 53 11.21 2.88 8.73
CA SER A 53 11.34 2.69 10.18
C SER A 53 10.88 3.92 10.95
N TYR A 54 11.35 5.10 10.57
CA TYR A 54 10.90 6.37 11.16
C TYR A 54 9.40 6.58 10.98
N LYS A 55 8.89 6.40 9.75
CA LYS A 55 7.47 6.60 9.43
C LYS A 55 6.55 5.61 10.14
N PHE A 56 6.99 4.37 10.28
CA PHE A 56 6.20 3.28 10.85
C PHE A 56 6.34 3.16 12.37
N LYS A 57 7.30 3.87 12.97
CA LYS A 57 7.65 3.77 14.39
C LYS A 57 7.96 2.33 14.78
N LYS A 58 8.73 1.65 13.93
CA LYS A 58 9.21 0.27 14.09
C LYS A 58 10.72 0.26 13.95
N SER A 59 11.41 -0.70 14.58
CA SER A 59 12.87 -0.80 14.42
C SER A 59 13.23 -1.11 12.96
N VAL A 60 14.39 -0.64 12.53
CA VAL A 60 14.90 -0.89 11.16
C VAL A 60 14.95 -2.40 10.87
N ASN A 61 15.33 -3.22 11.85
CA ASN A 61 15.39 -4.68 11.70
C ASN A 61 14.01 -5.30 11.43
N VAL A 62 12.95 -4.82 12.08
CA VAL A 62 11.59 -5.30 11.83
C VAL A 62 11.10 -4.86 10.45
N VAL A 63 11.47 -3.65 10.00
CA VAL A 63 11.16 -3.19 8.63
C VAL A 63 11.89 -4.02 7.59
N LYS A 64 13.19 -4.28 7.78
CA LYS A 64 14.00 -5.18 6.93
C LYS A 64 13.37 -6.57 6.82
N LEU A 65 13.03 -7.16 7.96
CA LEU A 65 12.35 -8.46 8.01
C LEU A 65 11.03 -8.43 7.24
N ALA A 66 10.21 -7.40 7.44
CA ALA A 66 8.94 -7.26 6.75
C ALA A 66 9.10 -7.18 5.23
N LEU A 67 9.98 -6.31 4.73
CA LEU A 67 10.21 -6.15 3.29
C LEU A 67 10.71 -7.45 2.65
N LEU A 68 11.67 -8.12 3.31
CA LEU A 68 12.18 -9.41 2.84
C LEU A 68 11.09 -10.49 2.81
N THR A 69 10.28 -10.60 3.87
CA THR A 69 9.17 -11.55 3.93
C THR A 69 8.16 -11.28 2.82
N PHE A 70 7.77 -10.02 2.60
CA PHE A 70 6.81 -9.67 1.54
C PHE A 70 7.37 -9.94 0.14
N GLN A 71 8.67 -9.73 -0.07
CA GLN A 71 9.32 -10.05 -1.34
C GLN A 71 9.34 -11.56 -1.58
N ASN A 72 9.69 -12.35 -0.56
CA ASN A 72 9.69 -13.82 -0.64
C ASN A 72 8.29 -14.41 -0.90
N LEU A 73 7.25 -13.74 -0.40
CA LEU A 73 5.85 -14.12 -0.63
C LEU A 73 5.27 -13.56 -1.96
N ASN A 74 6.10 -12.91 -2.79
CA ASN A 74 5.68 -12.22 -4.01
C ASN A 74 4.52 -11.23 -3.78
N MET A 75 4.56 -10.52 -2.65
CA MET A 75 3.60 -9.47 -2.28
C MET A 75 4.10 -8.09 -2.71
N ILE A 76 5.42 -7.91 -2.75
CA ILE A 76 6.06 -6.69 -3.26
C ILE A 76 7.21 -7.02 -4.20
N GLU A 77 7.53 -6.06 -5.06
CA GLU A 77 8.79 -5.97 -5.79
C GLU A 77 9.48 -4.64 -5.45
N THR A 78 10.80 -4.64 -5.35
CA THR A 78 11.59 -3.42 -5.12
C THR A 78 12.43 -3.12 -6.36
N ASN A 79 12.33 -1.90 -6.88
CA ASN A 79 13.11 -1.43 -8.02
C ASN A 79 13.60 0.01 -7.81
N GLN A 80 14.24 0.60 -8.81
CA GLN A 80 14.78 1.96 -8.74
C GLN A 80 13.70 3.04 -8.47
N LYS A 81 12.45 2.79 -8.88
CA LYS A 81 11.31 3.70 -8.65
C LYS A 81 10.79 3.59 -7.21
N GLY A 82 10.99 2.45 -6.54
CA GLY A 82 10.57 2.22 -5.17
C GLY A 82 9.98 0.83 -4.96
N ILE A 83 9.03 0.75 -4.04
CA ILE A 83 8.33 -0.50 -3.70
C ILE A 83 7.05 -0.58 -4.53
N HIS A 84 6.84 -1.67 -5.24
CA HIS A 84 5.64 -1.96 -6.02
C HIS A 84 4.85 -3.09 -5.37
N LEU A 85 3.58 -2.86 -5.06
CA LEU A 85 2.67 -3.88 -4.53
C LEU A 85 2.14 -4.77 -5.65
N MET A 86 2.40 -6.07 -5.54
CA MET A 86 1.89 -7.04 -6.50
C MET A 86 0.39 -7.23 -6.33
N ASN A 87 -0.31 -7.49 -7.44
CA ASN A 87 -1.77 -7.65 -7.45
C ASN A 87 -2.55 -6.47 -6.85
N TRP A 88 -2.02 -5.24 -6.92
CA TRP A 88 -2.65 -4.03 -6.37
C TRP A 88 -4.12 -3.84 -6.76
N ARG A 89 -4.51 -4.21 -7.99
CA ARG A 89 -5.92 -4.18 -8.44
C ARG A 89 -6.86 -4.98 -7.55
N LYS A 90 -6.43 -6.08 -6.93
CA LYS A 90 -7.26 -6.86 -6.00
C LYS A 90 -7.48 -6.15 -4.66
N HIS A 91 -6.59 -5.22 -4.33
CA HIS A 91 -6.66 -4.40 -3.12
C HIS A 91 -7.40 -3.07 -3.33
N GLN A 92 -7.65 -2.67 -4.57
CA GLN A 92 -8.58 -1.58 -4.86
C GLN A 92 -10.00 -2.07 -4.61
N SER A 93 -10.65 -1.56 -3.56
CA SER A 93 -12.10 -1.68 -3.43
C SER A 93 -12.73 -0.98 -4.63
N LEU A 94 -13.36 -1.74 -5.53
CA LEU A 94 -14.11 -1.22 -6.69
C LEU A 94 -15.07 -0.09 -6.27
N ASP A 95 -15.69 -0.22 -5.11
CA ASP A 95 -16.56 0.77 -4.47
C ASP A 95 -15.94 2.17 -4.28
N VAL A 96 -14.63 2.28 -4.09
CA VAL A 96 -13.99 3.58 -3.85
C VAL A 96 -13.84 4.35 -5.15
N LEU A 97 -13.52 3.66 -6.24
CA LEU A 97 -13.44 4.25 -7.58
C LEU A 97 -14.82 4.68 -8.08
N ASP A 98 -15.84 3.85 -7.84
CA ASP A 98 -17.22 4.18 -8.23
C ASP A 98 -17.75 5.38 -7.44
N LYS A 99 -17.48 5.47 -6.13
CA LYS A 99 -17.83 6.65 -5.31
C LYS A 99 -17.12 7.93 -5.73
N ILE A 100 -15.87 7.85 -6.21
CA ILE A 100 -15.14 9.01 -6.74
C ILE A 100 -15.75 9.45 -8.07
N ARG A 101 -16.02 8.51 -8.98
CA ARG A 101 -16.69 8.78 -10.26
C ARG A 101 -18.07 9.39 -10.07
N GLU A 102 -18.87 8.87 -9.15
CA GLU A 102 -20.19 9.42 -8.82
C GLU A 102 -20.09 10.85 -8.27
N LYS A 103 -19.11 11.13 -7.41
CA LYS A 103 -18.88 12.49 -6.89
C LYS A 103 -18.46 13.48 -7.97
N GLU A 104 -17.60 13.07 -8.91
CA GLU A 104 -17.23 13.91 -10.06
C GLU A 104 -18.40 14.17 -10.99
N GLN A 105 -19.17 13.13 -11.34
CA GLN A 105 -20.36 13.28 -12.17
C GLN A 105 -21.41 14.18 -11.51
N ALA A 106 -21.61 14.05 -10.19
CA ALA A 106 -22.52 14.92 -9.45
C ALA A 106 -22.05 16.38 -9.40
N ARG A 107 -20.73 16.63 -9.36
CA ARG A 107 -20.16 17.98 -9.45
C ARG A 107 -20.42 18.61 -10.82
N VAL A 108 -20.14 17.87 -11.91
CA VAL A 108 -20.37 18.35 -13.28
C VAL A 108 -21.85 18.64 -13.52
N ARG A 109 -22.76 17.75 -13.08
CA ARG A 109 -24.21 17.96 -13.21
C ARG A 109 -24.69 19.21 -12.46
N LYS A 110 -24.15 19.48 -11.26
CA LYS A 110 -24.46 20.71 -10.50
C LYS A 110 -23.92 21.97 -11.15
N GLN A 111 -22.84 21.87 -11.92
CA GLN A 111 -22.25 23.01 -12.62
C GLN A 111 -23.08 23.37 -13.86
N ILE A 112 -23.54 22.37 -14.61
CA ILE A 112 -24.43 22.54 -15.78
C ILE A 112 -25.80 23.11 -15.37
N GLN A 113 -26.34 22.74 -14.21
CA GLN A 113 -27.63 23.26 -13.71
C GLN A 113 -27.58 24.72 -13.19
N ARG A 114 -26.38 25.29 -13.06
CA ARG A 114 -26.19 26.67 -12.56
C ARG A 114 -25.91 27.68 -13.68
N GLU A 115 -25.76 27.20 -14.92
CA GLU A 115 -25.76 28.00 -16.16
C GLU A 115 -27.16 28.00 -16.76
#